data_AF-A0A9P7B2E1-F1
#
_entry.id   AF-A0A9P7B2E1-F1
#
_cell.length_a   1.000
_cell.length_b   1.000
_cell.length_c   1.000
_cell.angle_alpha   90.00
_cell.angle_beta   90.00
_cell.angle_gamma   90.00
#
_symmetry.space_group_name_H-M   'P 1'
#
loop_
_entity.id
_entity.type
_entity.pdbx_description
1 polymer ?
#
loop_
_entity_poly.entity_id
_entity_poly.type
_entity_poly.pdbx_seq_one_letter_code
_entity_poly.pdbx_strand_id
1 'polypeptide(L)'
;MRHDLLKYPVIKDNHQLPASLIGLRVNVTSVIVQACDNSSNSYLHKIETCLDYANEIINCLSADTHLEPVLSPELAITLINCSIFYSKMASDLLERANTSNDPKNKLWAIAGEQVKKGLGLLHFLNNFLIEHNIITEFTEQLNRHIEEYQILYQLSIIVLSFLKLKIIMSNPEGTKLDLQTNDLGSTAALCVFNSKLCTGCYNSALGLRKSNLITKQLLSFLQGSIFLLMSIDKFNVDEVGIAIGMLDEVINEFSIIIPRETITKTLLEKESSSKFSKSGLLKRKDLIKSKLHHTSNKSSKLLTNNGSHTLLPVLFDVLNDFLVPLIVLLRYVYQRTNDKVTFKPVEKNIEVLKSKLPLGKSPKMKGEQWIFNHGKLKTESSQKSNS
;
A
#
# COMPACT_ATOMS: atom_id res chain seq x y z
N MET A 1 -2.65 -1.10 -7.61
CA MET A 1 -3.70 -0.07 -7.80
C MET A 1 -4.32 -0.23 -9.19
N ARG A 2 -5.62 -0.57 -9.29
CA ARG A 2 -6.36 -0.47 -10.56
C ARG A 2 -7.08 0.87 -10.56
N HIS A 3 -6.37 1.93 -10.93
CA HIS A 3 -7.06 3.10 -11.48
C HIS A 3 -7.41 2.76 -12.92
N ASP A 4 -8.68 2.90 -13.27
CA ASP A 4 -9.07 2.90 -14.66
C ASP A 4 -8.40 4.12 -15.28
N LEU A 5 -7.54 3.87 -16.26
CA LEU A 5 -6.87 4.95 -16.98
C LEU A 5 -7.95 5.78 -17.68
N LEU A 6 -7.82 7.09 -17.60
CA LEU A 6 -8.70 8.02 -18.28
C LEU A 6 -8.56 7.84 -19.79
N LYS A 7 -9.68 7.73 -20.48
CA LYS A 7 -9.72 7.61 -21.94
C LYS A 7 -9.85 8.99 -22.54
N TYR A 8 -9.11 9.23 -23.61
CA TYR A 8 -9.30 10.43 -24.40
C TYR A 8 -10.66 10.41 -25.11
N PRO A 9 -11.29 11.58 -25.30
CA PRO A 9 -12.51 11.68 -26.09
C PRO A 9 -12.26 11.24 -27.54
N VAL A 10 -13.30 10.71 -28.19
CA VAL A 10 -13.23 10.38 -29.61
C VAL A 10 -13.23 11.69 -30.40
N ILE A 11 -12.14 11.98 -31.11
CA ILE A 11 -12.09 13.13 -32.02
C ILE A 11 -13.05 12.83 -33.15
N LYS A 12 -14.11 13.63 -33.29
CA LYS A 12 -15.13 13.43 -34.33
C LYS A 12 -14.82 14.12 -35.66
N ASP A 13 -13.81 14.99 -35.75
CA ASP A 13 -13.37 15.61 -37.01
C ASP A 13 -11.88 15.97 -36.98
N ASN A 14 -11.19 15.85 -38.13
CA ASN A 14 -9.74 16.08 -38.32
C ASN A 14 -9.27 17.54 -38.12
N HIS A 15 -10.06 18.42 -37.50
CA HIS A 15 -9.82 19.88 -37.48
C HIS A 15 -9.66 20.53 -36.10
N GLN A 16 -9.43 19.76 -35.02
CA GLN A 16 -9.32 20.36 -33.67
C GLN A 16 -7.94 20.22 -33.00
N LEU A 17 -7.10 19.28 -33.42
CA LEU A 17 -5.75 19.12 -32.85
C LEU A 17 -4.68 19.63 -33.83
N PRO A 18 -3.72 20.44 -33.36
CA PRO A 18 -2.52 20.78 -34.11
C PRO A 18 -1.85 19.55 -34.73
N ALA A 19 -1.33 19.68 -35.96
CA ALA A 19 -0.71 18.58 -36.69
C ALA A 19 0.47 17.94 -35.91
N SER A 20 1.20 18.75 -35.13
CA SER A 20 2.29 18.26 -34.26
C SER A 20 1.81 17.31 -33.16
N LEU A 21 0.56 17.43 -32.72
CA LEU A 21 -0.01 16.63 -31.63
C LEU A 21 -0.63 15.31 -32.10
N ILE A 22 -0.97 15.16 -33.38
CA ILE A 22 -1.67 13.95 -33.88
C ILE A 22 -0.85 12.68 -33.63
N GLY A 23 0.42 12.68 -34.02
CA GLY A 23 1.30 11.51 -33.83
C GLY A 23 1.54 11.19 -32.35
N LEU A 24 1.78 12.23 -31.54
CA LEU A 24 1.97 12.07 -30.10
C LEU A 24 0.72 11.55 -29.40
N ARG A 25 -0.47 12.03 -29.82
CA ARG A 25 -1.76 11.56 -29.30
C ARG A 25 -2.00 10.08 -29.60
N VAL A 26 -1.65 9.62 -30.79
CA VAL A 26 -1.72 8.18 -31.13
C VAL A 26 -0.81 7.37 -30.22
N ASN A 27 0.43 7.84 -30.01
CA ASN A 27 1.40 7.17 -29.15
C ASN A 27 0.91 7.07 -27.69
N VAL A 28 0.49 8.18 -27.08
CA VAL A 28 0.02 8.18 -25.69
C VAL A 28 -1.27 7.36 -25.53
N THR A 29 -2.18 7.41 -26.52
CA THR A 29 -3.41 6.58 -26.50
C THR A 29 -3.05 5.10 -26.57
N SER A 30 -2.09 4.73 -27.41
CA SER A 30 -1.64 3.33 -27.52
C SER A 30 -1.06 2.82 -26.20
N VAL A 31 -0.26 3.63 -25.51
CA VAL A 31 0.37 3.30 -24.23
C VAL A 31 -0.66 3.14 -23.11
N ILE A 32 -1.73 3.94 -23.13
CA ILE A 32 -2.85 3.85 -22.18
C ILE A 32 -3.69 2.59 -22.42
N VAL A 33 -3.91 2.22 -23.69
CA VAL A 33 -4.72 1.03 -24.07
C VAL A 33 -3.93 -0.27 -23.96
N GLN A 34 -2.60 -0.23 -24.13
CA GLN A 34 -1.74 -1.41 -24.06
C GLN A 34 -1.71 -2.01 -22.64
N ALA A 35 -2.36 -3.17 -22.51
CA ALA A 35 -2.46 -3.95 -21.28
C ALA A 35 -1.23 -4.82 -20.99
N CYS A 36 -0.26 -4.92 -21.91
CA CYS A 36 0.57 -6.13 -21.98
C CYS A 36 1.89 -6.14 -21.18
N ASP A 37 2.34 -5.05 -20.58
CA ASP A 37 3.51 -5.10 -19.69
C ASP A 37 3.35 -4.21 -18.45
N ASN A 38 3.41 -4.85 -17.28
CA ASN A 38 3.41 -4.20 -15.97
C ASN A 38 4.81 -4.25 -15.33
N SER A 39 5.86 -4.12 -16.15
CA SER A 39 7.25 -4.06 -15.68
C SER A 39 7.67 -2.62 -15.41
N SER A 40 8.67 -2.41 -14.54
CA SER A 40 9.17 -1.06 -14.24
C SER A 40 9.70 -0.34 -15.49
N ASN A 41 10.32 -1.06 -16.43
CA ASN A 41 10.77 -0.50 -17.72
C ASN A 41 9.60 -0.09 -18.62
N SER A 42 8.52 -0.88 -18.62
CA SER A 42 7.31 -0.49 -19.35
C SER A 42 6.73 0.80 -18.77
N TYR A 43 6.58 0.90 -17.44
CA TYR A 43 6.06 2.12 -16.80
C TYR A 43 6.90 3.36 -17.11
N LEU A 44 8.22 3.24 -17.14
CA LEU A 44 9.12 4.34 -17.49
C LEU A 44 8.84 4.85 -18.90
N HIS A 45 8.73 3.95 -19.89
CA HIS A 45 8.35 4.32 -21.25
C HIS A 45 6.96 4.98 -21.32
N LYS A 46 5.99 4.48 -20.52
CA LYS A 46 4.64 5.07 -20.46
C LYS A 46 4.67 6.50 -19.92
N ILE A 47 5.47 6.73 -18.88
CA ILE A 47 5.68 8.04 -18.25
C ILE A 47 6.32 9.00 -19.25
N GLU A 48 7.41 8.60 -19.91
CA GLU A 48 8.10 9.42 -20.93
C GLU A 48 7.14 9.82 -22.05
N THR A 49 6.37 8.87 -22.59
CA THR A 49 5.39 9.14 -23.65
C THR A 49 4.30 10.13 -23.21
N CYS A 50 3.83 10.03 -21.96
CA CYS A 50 2.86 10.99 -21.42
C CYS A 50 3.47 12.38 -21.24
N LEU A 51 4.70 12.46 -20.73
CA LEU A 51 5.40 13.74 -20.53
C LEU A 51 5.70 14.42 -21.86
N ASP A 52 6.12 13.69 -22.88
CA ASP A 52 6.37 14.24 -24.22
C ASP A 52 5.09 14.85 -24.82
N TYR A 53 3.96 14.16 -24.70
CA TYR A 53 2.67 14.71 -25.15
C TYR A 53 2.23 15.93 -24.34
N ALA A 54 2.36 15.88 -23.00
CA ALA A 54 2.02 17.01 -22.14
C ALA A 54 2.88 18.24 -22.42
N ASN A 55 4.18 18.06 -22.70
CA ASN A 55 5.10 19.13 -23.06
C ASN A 55 4.63 19.86 -24.32
N GLU A 56 4.27 19.08 -25.35
CA GLU A 56 3.81 19.66 -26.62
C GLU A 56 2.45 20.34 -26.48
N ILE A 57 1.53 19.80 -25.65
CA ILE A 57 0.26 20.47 -25.34
C ILE A 57 0.52 21.84 -24.69
N ILE A 58 1.39 21.90 -23.68
CA ILE A 58 1.68 23.16 -22.97
C ILE A 58 2.33 24.17 -23.93
N ASN A 59 3.24 23.72 -24.81
CA ASN A 59 3.80 24.56 -25.87
C ASN A 59 2.70 25.14 -26.78
N CYS A 60 1.78 24.30 -27.27
CA CYS A 60 0.66 24.77 -28.10
C CYS A 60 -0.24 25.77 -27.37
N LEU A 61 -0.57 25.52 -26.10
CA LEU A 61 -1.37 26.43 -25.27
C LEU A 61 -0.68 27.78 -25.05
N SER A 62 0.64 27.78 -24.87
CA SER A 62 1.41 29.03 -24.74
C SER A 62 1.52 29.82 -26.05
N ALA A 63 1.44 29.14 -27.20
CA ALA A 63 1.52 29.76 -28.51
C ALA A 63 0.16 30.28 -28.99
N ASP A 64 -0.93 29.56 -28.68
CA ASP A 64 -2.30 29.90 -29.08
C ASP A 64 -3.31 29.51 -28.00
N THR A 65 -3.85 30.53 -27.31
CA THR A 65 -4.83 30.35 -26.24
C THR A 65 -6.21 29.93 -26.75
N HIS A 66 -6.51 30.07 -28.04
CA HIS A 66 -7.79 29.60 -28.60
C HIS A 66 -7.91 28.07 -28.61
N LEU A 67 -6.79 27.35 -28.46
CA LEU A 67 -6.76 25.90 -28.37
C LEU A 67 -7.12 25.37 -26.96
N GLU A 68 -7.24 26.24 -25.96
CA GLU A 68 -7.51 25.91 -24.56
C GLU A 68 -8.70 24.94 -24.38
N PRO A 69 -9.90 25.18 -24.96
CA PRO A 69 -11.06 24.31 -24.73
C PRO A 69 -10.85 22.87 -25.22
N VAL A 70 -9.95 22.67 -26.19
CA VAL A 70 -9.64 21.35 -26.77
C VAL A 70 -8.48 20.69 -26.02
N LEU A 71 -7.45 21.47 -25.68
CA LEU A 71 -6.19 20.94 -25.16
C LEU A 71 -6.15 20.81 -23.63
N SER A 72 -6.91 21.61 -22.89
CA SER A 72 -6.98 21.52 -21.43
C SER A 72 -7.50 20.17 -20.91
N PRO A 73 -8.59 19.59 -21.48
CA PRO A 73 -9.02 18.23 -21.12
C PRO A 73 -7.97 17.16 -21.46
N GLU A 74 -7.33 17.27 -22.63
CA GLU A 74 -6.26 16.36 -23.06
C GLU A 74 -5.06 16.41 -22.10
N LEU A 75 -4.65 17.60 -21.67
CA LEU A 75 -3.57 17.80 -20.69
C LEU A 75 -3.92 17.16 -19.34
N ALA A 76 -5.14 17.40 -18.84
CA ALA A 76 -5.59 16.84 -17.57
C ALA A 76 -5.59 15.30 -17.60
N ILE A 77 -6.16 14.69 -18.66
CA ILE A 77 -6.16 13.24 -18.87
C ILE A 77 -4.72 12.70 -18.91
N THR A 78 -3.84 13.37 -19.66
CA THR A 78 -2.44 12.97 -19.84
C THR A 78 -1.69 12.96 -18.52
N LEU A 79 -1.75 14.05 -17.75
CA LEU A 79 -1.02 14.20 -16.50
C LEU A 79 -1.60 13.33 -15.37
N ILE A 80 -2.92 13.14 -15.32
CA ILE A 80 -3.55 12.20 -14.38
C ILE A 80 -3.09 10.76 -14.70
N ASN A 81 -3.13 10.33 -15.96
CA ASN A 81 -2.66 9.00 -16.36
C ASN A 81 -1.16 8.82 -16.11
N CYS A 82 -0.35 9.85 -16.38
CA CYS A 82 1.07 9.85 -16.08
C CYS A 82 1.33 9.65 -14.58
N SER A 83 0.56 10.34 -13.71
CA SER A 83 0.62 10.09 -12.28
C SER A 83 0.29 8.62 -11.96
N ILE A 84 -0.79 8.06 -12.51
CA ILE A 84 -1.16 6.66 -12.30
C ILE A 84 -0.02 5.69 -12.67
N PHE A 85 0.78 5.99 -13.69
CA PHE A 85 1.96 5.18 -14.00
C PHE A 85 3.06 5.30 -12.94
N TYR A 86 3.32 6.51 -12.41
CA TYR A 86 4.21 6.68 -11.24
C TYR A 86 3.73 5.89 -10.01
N SER A 87 2.44 5.89 -9.69
CA SER A 87 1.92 5.15 -8.53
C SER A 87 2.00 3.63 -8.71
N LYS A 88 1.76 3.13 -9.94
CA LYS A 88 1.95 1.72 -10.29
C LYS A 88 3.42 1.30 -10.21
N MET A 89 4.34 2.11 -10.73
CA MET A 89 5.78 1.87 -10.61
C MET A 89 6.24 1.87 -9.15
N ALA A 90 5.78 2.83 -8.34
CA ALA A 90 6.07 2.87 -6.91
C ALA A 90 5.58 1.60 -6.20
N SER A 91 4.36 1.14 -6.51
CA SER A 91 3.80 -0.08 -5.92
C SER A 91 4.63 -1.33 -6.24
N ASP A 92 5.06 -1.48 -7.50
CA ASP A 92 5.96 -2.58 -7.93
C ASP A 92 7.31 -2.54 -7.20
N LEU A 93 7.89 -1.35 -7.07
CA LEU A 93 9.16 -1.17 -6.36
C LEU A 93 9.03 -1.47 -4.86
N LEU A 94 7.91 -1.11 -4.22
CA LEU A 94 7.63 -1.42 -2.81
C LEU A 94 7.51 -2.93 -2.58
N GLU A 95 6.79 -3.63 -3.44
CA GLU A 95 6.64 -5.09 -3.37
C GLU A 95 8.00 -5.78 -3.47
N ARG A 96 8.83 -5.36 -4.43
CA ARG A 96 10.19 -5.86 -4.60
C ARG A 96 11.10 -5.51 -3.42
N ALA A 97 10.98 -4.32 -2.85
CA ALA A 97 11.74 -3.90 -1.67
C ALA A 97 11.37 -4.72 -0.44
N ASN A 98 10.07 -4.99 -0.24
CA ASN A 98 9.59 -5.85 0.84
C ASN A 98 10.09 -7.29 0.69
N THR A 99 10.05 -7.82 -0.53
CA THR A 99 10.50 -9.19 -0.85
C THR A 99 11.98 -9.40 -0.56
N SER A 100 12.82 -8.36 -0.65
CA SER A 100 14.24 -8.48 -0.31
C SER A 100 14.50 -8.61 1.19
N ASN A 101 13.49 -8.40 2.04
CA ASN A 101 13.56 -8.43 3.49
C ASN A 101 14.70 -7.55 4.07
N ASP A 102 15.04 -6.46 3.37
CA ASP A 102 16.11 -5.54 3.75
C ASP A 102 15.57 -4.10 3.88
N PRO A 103 15.52 -3.52 5.09
CA PRO A 103 15.03 -2.16 5.31
C PRO A 103 15.97 -1.08 4.78
N LYS A 104 17.22 -1.42 4.42
CA LYS A 104 18.20 -0.51 3.81
C LYS A 104 18.21 -0.59 2.28
N ASN A 105 17.34 -1.42 1.69
CA ASN A 105 17.25 -1.54 0.24
C ASN A 105 16.92 -0.19 -0.40
N LYS A 106 17.72 0.21 -1.40
CA LYS A 106 17.55 1.46 -2.16
C LYS A 106 16.18 1.56 -2.83
N LEU A 107 15.53 0.44 -3.13
CA LEU A 107 14.18 0.41 -3.71
C LEU A 107 13.14 1.14 -2.86
N TRP A 108 13.28 1.17 -1.52
CA TRP A 108 12.39 1.96 -0.64
C TRP A 108 12.46 3.45 -0.96
N ALA A 109 13.67 3.98 -1.13
CA ALA A 109 13.89 5.38 -1.45
C ALA A 109 13.39 5.70 -2.86
N ILE A 110 13.68 4.83 -3.85
CA ILE A 110 13.25 5.01 -5.24
C ILE A 110 11.72 4.97 -5.33
N ALA A 111 11.05 4.05 -4.64
CA ALA A 111 9.59 4.01 -4.60
C ALA A 111 9.00 5.30 -4.02
N GLY A 112 9.55 5.79 -2.91
CA GLY A 112 9.15 7.06 -2.31
C GLY A 112 9.34 8.24 -3.28
N GLU A 113 10.42 8.26 -4.05
CA GLU A 113 10.67 9.26 -5.09
C GLU A 113 9.63 9.20 -6.22
N GLN A 114 9.26 8.01 -6.70
CA GLN A 114 8.21 7.88 -7.72
C GLN A 114 6.86 8.39 -7.20
N VAL A 115 6.52 8.14 -5.93
CA VAL A 115 5.32 8.72 -5.30
C VAL A 115 5.41 10.26 -5.25
N LYS A 116 6.59 10.84 -4.93
CA LYS A 116 6.80 12.31 -4.93
C LYS A 116 6.60 12.90 -6.32
N LYS A 117 7.16 12.25 -7.33
CA LYS A 117 7.05 12.67 -8.74
C LYS A 117 5.59 12.70 -9.18
N GLY A 118 4.86 11.61 -8.97
CA GLY A 118 3.45 11.52 -9.32
C GLY A 118 2.57 12.55 -8.60
N LEU A 119 2.73 12.71 -7.28
CA LEU A 119 2.00 13.72 -6.50
C LEU A 119 2.34 15.14 -6.95
N GLY A 120 3.62 15.39 -7.20
CA GLY A 120 4.12 16.66 -7.71
C GLY A 120 3.48 17.03 -9.04
N LEU A 121 3.32 16.06 -9.94
CA LEU A 121 2.72 16.27 -11.25
C LEU A 121 1.24 16.67 -11.14
N LEU A 122 0.51 16.07 -10.20
CA LEU A 122 -0.88 16.45 -9.91
C LEU A 122 -0.97 17.86 -9.30
N HIS A 123 -0.05 18.23 -8.40
CA HIS A 123 0.01 19.59 -7.88
C HIS A 123 0.35 20.61 -8.96
N PHE A 124 1.26 20.27 -9.87
CA PHE A 124 1.56 21.09 -11.04
C PHE A 124 0.32 21.30 -11.92
N LEU A 125 -0.39 20.21 -12.27
CA LEU A 125 -1.63 20.33 -13.04
C LEU A 125 -2.65 21.22 -12.32
N ASN A 126 -2.85 21.02 -11.01
CA ASN A 126 -3.79 21.82 -10.24
C ASN A 126 -3.44 23.31 -10.27
N ASN A 127 -2.16 23.65 -10.06
CA ASN A 127 -1.69 25.03 -10.11
C ASN A 127 -1.82 25.61 -11.52
N PHE A 128 -1.47 24.85 -12.56
CA PHE A 128 -1.61 25.26 -13.95
C PHE A 128 -3.07 25.60 -14.28
N LEU A 129 -4.02 24.74 -13.89
CA LEU A 129 -5.45 24.98 -14.11
C LEU A 129 -5.94 26.24 -13.37
N ILE A 130 -5.48 26.47 -12.13
CA ILE A 130 -5.84 27.65 -11.34
C ILE A 130 -5.25 28.93 -11.95
N GLU A 131 -3.96 28.95 -12.27
CA GLU A 131 -3.25 30.11 -12.82
C GLU A 131 -3.83 30.57 -14.16
N HIS A 132 -4.32 29.63 -14.96
CA HIS A 132 -4.95 29.91 -16.26
C HIS A 132 -6.49 30.02 -16.20
N ASN A 133 -7.11 29.96 -15.01
CA ASN A 133 -8.57 29.98 -14.81
C ASN A 133 -9.33 28.91 -15.63
N ILE A 134 -8.72 27.75 -15.82
CA ILE A 134 -9.27 26.64 -16.60
C ILE A 134 -10.17 25.78 -15.71
N ILE A 135 -11.42 25.61 -16.09
CA ILE A 135 -12.37 24.72 -15.43
C ILE A 135 -12.44 23.40 -16.20
N THR A 136 -12.02 22.31 -15.57
CA THR A 136 -12.10 20.97 -16.16
C THR A 136 -13.08 20.09 -15.40
N GLU A 137 -13.73 19.15 -16.11
CA GLU A 137 -14.55 18.11 -15.47
C GLU A 137 -13.72 17.15 -14.58
N PHE A 138 -12.38 17.18 -14.70
CA PHE A 138 -11.46 16.31 -14.00
C PHE A 138 -11.01 16.85 -12.63
N THR A 139 -11.43 18.04 -12.21
CA THR A 139 -10.98 18.64 -10.94
C THR A 139 -11.31 17.80 -9.71
N GLU A 140 -12.50 17.18 -9.63
CA GLU A 140 -12.83 16.27 -8.53
C GLU A 140 -11.90 15.04 -8.52
N GLN A 141 -11.64 14.49 -9.70
CA GLN A 141 -10.77 13.33 -9.86
C GLN A 141 -9.31 13.64 -9.54
N LEU A 142 -8.82 14.82 -9.92
CA LEU A 142 -7.50 15.34 -9.58
C LEU A 142 -7.31 15.42 -8.07
N ASN A 143 -8.24 16.08 -7.36
CA ASN A 143 -8.20 16.20 -5.90
C ASN A 143 -8.25 14.83 -5.21
N ARG A 144 -9.10 13.93 -5.71
CA ARG A 144 -9.15 12.55 -5.21
C ARG A 144 -7.82 11.83 -5.37
N HIS A 145 -7.18 11.92 -6.53
CA HIS A 145 -5.87 11.30 -6.74
C HIS A 145 -4.80 11.90 -5.83
N ILE A 146 -4.79 13.22 -5.60
CA ILE A 146 -3.88 13.85 -4.64
C ILE A 146 -4.01 13.22 -3.25
N GLU A 147 -5.24 12.99 -2.78
CA GLU A 147 -5.50 12.35 -1.48
C GLU A 147 -5.10 10.86 -1.48
N GLU A 148 -5.37 10.12 -2.56
CA GLU A 148 -4.93 8.72 -2.71
C GLU A 148 -3.41 8.58 -2.63
N TYR A 149 -2.66 9.54 -3.18
CA TYR A 149 -1.19 9.58 -3.08
C TYR A 149 -0.71 9.73 -1.65
N GLN A 150 -1.39 10.55 -0.84
CA GLN A 150 -1.07 10.68 0.58
C GLN A 150 -1.26 9.35 1.31
N ILE A 151 -2.31 8.61 0.98
CA ILE A 151 -2.59 7.30 1.56
C ILE A 151 -1.55 6.29 1.11
N LEU A 152 -1.21 6.24 -0.19
CA LEU A 152 -0.15 5.35 -0.71
C LEU A 152 1.19 5.59 0.01
N TYR A 153 1.55 6.85 0.24
CA TYR A 153 2.75 7.20 0.98
C TYR A 153 2.71 6.71 2.43
N GLN A 154 1.59 6.94 3.13
CA GLN A 154 1.40 6.47 4.49
C GLN A 154 1.50 4.94 4.58
N LEU A 155 0.88 4.23 3.64
CA LEU A 155 0.99 2.76 3.54
C LEU A 155 2.43 2.30 3.30
N SER A 156 3.18 3.01 2.45
CA SER A 156 4.60 2.71 2.20
C SER A 156 5.44 2.80 3.47
N ILE A 157 5.18 3.81 4.30
CA ILE A 157 5.82 3.96 5.61
C ILE A 157 5.41 2.81 6.54
N ILE A 158 4.11 2.48 6.58
CA ILE A 158 3.60 1.38 7.42
C ILE A 158 4.24 0.05 7.06
N VAL A 159 4.35 -0.29 5.76
CA VAL A 159 5.01 -1.52 5.30
C VAL A 159 6.47 -1.55 5.76
N LEU A 160 7.22 -0.47 5.54
CA LEU A 160 8.63 -0.40 5.98
C LEU A 160 8.75 -0.50 7.51
N SER A 161 7.83 0.13 8.24
CA SER A 161 7.74 0.03 9.70
C SER A 161 7.49 -1.40 10.16
N PHE A 162 6.60 -2.15 9.49
CA PHE A 162 6.36 -3.56 9.79
C PHE A 162 7.55 -4.44 9.45
N LEU A 163 8.25 -4.18 8.35
CA LEU A 163 9.48 -4.90 8.04
C LEU A 163 10.54 -4.71 9.15
N LYS A 164 10.73 -3.47 9.62
CA LYS A 164 11.64 -3.18 10.74
C LYS A 164 11.19 -3.86 12.03
N LEU A 165 9.89 -3.82 12.32
CA LEU A 165 9.33 -4.47 13.50
C LEU A 165 9.52 -5.99 13.43
N LYS A 166 9.28 -6.62 12.27
CA LYS A 166 9.52 -8.04 12.02
C LYS A 166 10.97 -8.41 12.34
N ILE A 167 11.94 -7.62 11.88
CA ILE A 167 13.36 -7.86 12.13
C ILE A 167 13.68 -7.77 13.62
N ILE A 168 13.16 -6.76 14.31
CA ILE A 168 13.35 -6.58 15.76
C ILE A 168 12.72 -7.75 16.54
N MET A 169 11.52 -8.18 16.16
CA MET A 169 10.79 -9.26 16.84
C MET A 169 11.23 -10.67 16.43
N SER A 170 12.22 -10.79 15.53
CA SER A 170 12.79 -12.07 15.12
C SER A 170 14.00 -12.42 15.97
N ASN A 171 14.34 -13.71 16.01
CA ASN A 171 15.59 -14.19 16.59
C ASN A 171 16.81 -13.55 15.88
N PRO A 172 18.02 -13.63 16.47
CA PRO A 172 19.23 -13.04 15.87
C PRO A 172 19.55 -13.54 14.46
N GLU A 173 19.10 -14.75 14.12
CA GLU A 173 19.22 -15.34 12.78
C GLU A 173 18.17 -14.82 11.78
N GLY A 174 17.15 -14.09 12.24
CA GLY A 174 16.07 -13.52 11.43
C GLY A 174 15.08 -14.55 10.85
N THR A 175 15.11 -15.78 11.37
CA THR A 175 14.37 -16.93 10.81
C THR A 175 13.02 -17.18 11.48
N LYS A 176 12.83 -16.77 12.74
CA LYS A 176 11.60 -17.01 13.52
C LYS A 176 11.30 -15.86 14.47
N LEU A 177 10.02 -15.60 14.71
CA LEU A 177 9.59 -14.67 15.75
C LEU A 177 9.99 -15.20 17.13
N ASP A 178 10.62 -14.34 17.93
CA ASP A 178 11.07 -14.64 19.27
C ASP A 178 10.71 -13.49 20.20
N LEU A 179 9.87 -13.77 21.20
CA LEU A 179 9.45 -12.80 22.21
C LEU A 179 10.27 -12.93 23.50
N GLN A 180 11.10 -13.97 23.65
CA GLN A 180 11.83 -14.26 24.88
C GLN A 180 13.17 -13.52 24.97
N THR A 181 13.84 -13.35 23.83
CA THR A 181 15.15 -12.68 23.76
C THR A 181 15.05 -11.17 23.57
N ASN A 182 13.85 -10.68 23.24
CA ASN A 182 13.60 -9.28 22.95
C ASN A 182 13.15 -8.50 24.18
N ASP A 183 13.63 -7.26 24.30
CA ASP A 183 13.12 -6.32 25.29
C ASP A 183 11.68 -5.93 24.93
N LEU A 184 10.74 -6.49 25.70
CA LEU A 184 9.31 -6.29 25.50
C LEU A 184 8.92 -4.81 25.66
N GLY A 185 9.62 -4.06 26.52
CA GLY A 185 9.34 -2.65 26.77
C GLY A 185 9.64 -1.77 25.56
N SER A 186 10.84 -1.87 25.00
CA SER A 186 11.19 -1.13 23.77
C SER A 186 10.37 -1.59 22.55
N THR A 187 10.06 -2.88 22.46
CA THR A 187 9.18 -3.43 21.41
C THR A 187 7.76 -2.88 21.52
N ALA A 188 7.20 -2.80 22.72
CA ALA A 188 5.88 -2.21 22.97
C ALA A 188 5.84 -0.73 22.57
N ALA A 189 6.85 0.06 22.93
CA ALA A 189 6.93 1.46 22.53
C ALA A 189 6.94 1.64 21.00
N LEU A 190 7.66 0.78 20.28
CA LEU A 190 7.67 0.77 18.81
C LEU A 190 6.31 0.33 18.24
N CYS A 191 5.64 -0.65 18.85
CA CYS A 191 4.29 -1.05 18.47
C CYS A 191 3.29 0.09 18.64
N VAL A 192 3.35 0.85 19.73
CA VAL A 192 2.52 2.05 19.96
C VAL A 192 2.80 3.13 18.90
N PHE A 193 4.06 3.32 18.50
CA PHE A 193 4.37 4.24 17.41
C PHE A 193 3.75 3.79 16.08
N ASN A 194 3.89 2.50 15.75
CA ASN A 194 3.32 1.94 14.52
C ASN A 194 1.78 1.93 14.53
N SER A 195 1.14 1.75 15.69
CA SER A 195 -0.32 1.81 15.81
C SER A 195 -0.84 3.24 15.60
N LYS A 196 -0.09 4.27 16.04
CA LYS A 196 -0.37 5.67 15.70
C LYS A 196 -0.31 5.93 14.20
N LEU A 197 0.67 5.36 13.49
CA LEU A 197 0.76 5.46 12.02
C LEU A 197 -0.45 4.78 11.34
N CYS A 198 -0.79 3.56 11.75
CA CYS A 198 -1.94 2.83 11.21
C CYS A 198 -3.25 3.59 11.48
N THR A 199 -3.41 4.16 12.67
CA THR A 199 -4.60 4.97 13.04
C THR A 199 -4.68 6.25 12.20
N GLY A 200 -3.56 6.93 11.97
CA GLY A 200 -3.52 8.10 11.09
C GLY A 200 -3.93 7.77 9.65
N CYS A 201 -3.40 6.67 9.11
CA CYS A 201 -3.76 6.17 7.79
C CYS A 201 -5.23 5.74 7.72
N TYR A 202 -5.75 5.07 8.74
CA TYR A 202 -7.15 4.66 8.82
C TYR A 202 -8.09 5.87 8.81
N ASN A 203 -7.81 6.89 9.61
CA ASN A 203 -8.61 8.11 9.64
C ASN A 203 -8.58 8.86 8.30
N SER A 204 -7.41 8.92 7.66
CA SER A 204 -7.25 9.55 6.34
C SER A 204 -8.04 8.77 5.28
N ALA A 205 -7.99 7.44 5.32
CA ALA A 205 -8.75 6.57 4.44
C ALA A 205 -10.26 6.69 4.62
N LEU A 206 -10.74 6.77 5.87
CA LEU A 206 -12.18 6.96 6.17
C LEU A 206 -12.76 8.26 5.62
N GLY A 207 -11.95 9.32 5.53
CA GLY A 207 -12.34 10.58 4.90
C GLY A 207 -12.58 10.44 3.39
N LEU A 208 -11.94 9.46 2.75
CA LEU A 208 -11.91 9.27 1.29
C LEU A 208 -12.87 8.14 0.85
N ARG A 209 -14.19 8.32 1.03
CA ARG A 209 -15.19 7.25 0.84
C ARG A 209 -15.44 6.79 -0.61
N LYS A 210 -14.92 7.48 -1.63
CA LYS A 210 -15.19 7.22 -3.08
C LYS A 210 -13.93 6.86 -3.89
N SER A 211 -12.96 6.19 -3.28
CA SER A 211 -11.72 5.80 -3.96
C SER A 211 -11.62 4.28 -4.13
N ASN A 212 -11.09 3.85 -5.28
CA ASN A 212 -10.80 2.43 -5.56
C ASN A 212 -9.70 1.86 -4.66
N LEU A 213 -8.85 2.73 -4.06
CA LEU A 213 -7.84 2.34 -3.10
C LEU A 213 -8.45 1.99 -1.75
N ILE A 214 -9.55 2.67 -1.37
CA ILE A 214 -10.17 2.55 -0.05
C ILE A 214 -11.21 1.46 -0.07
N THR A 215 -10.73 0.24 0.15
CA THR A 215 -11.57 -0.94 0.22
C THR A 215 -11.89 -1.30 1.67
N LYS A 216 -12.96 -2.06 1.89
CA LYS A 216 -13.28 -2.62 3.21
C LYS A 216 -12.10 -3.42 3.77
N GLN A 217 -11.39 -4.14 2.90
CA GLN A 217 -10.21 -4.93 3.21
C GLN A 217 -9.05 -4.07 3.71
N LEU A 218 -8.79 -2.91 3.08
CA LEU A 218 -7.76 -1.98 3.55
C LEU A 218 -8.09 -1.43 4.94
N LEU A 219 -9.34 -1.01 5.15
CA LEU A 219 -9.79 -0.51 6.45
C LEU A 219 -9.68 -1.58 7.54
N SER A 220 -10.06 -2.83 7.22
CA SER A 220 -9.95 -3.96 8.16
C SER A 220 -8.49 -4.31 8.44
N PHE A 221 -7.61 -4.23 7.44
CA PHE A 221 -6.17 -4.43 7.60
C PHE A 221 -5.58 -3.41 8.58
N LEU A 222 -5.92 -2.13 8.40
CA LEU A 222 -5.44 -1.05 9.26
C LEU A 222 -6.02 -1.19 10.68
N GLN A 223 -7.32 -1.44 10.81
CA GLN A 223 -7.99 -1.59 12.10
C GLN A 223 -7.46 -2.80 12.89
N GLY A 224 -7.34 -3.97 12.25
CA GLY A 224 -6.76 -5.15 12.88
C GLY A 224 -5.28 -4.93 13.24
N SER A 225 -4.52 -4.23 12.40
CA SER A 225 -3.13 -3.86 12.73
C SER A 225 -3.05 -2.95 13.97
N ILE A 226 -3.97 -1.99 14.11
CA ILE A 226 -4.02 -1.10 15.28
C ILE A 226 -4.27 -1.92 16.55
N PHE A 227 -5.28 -2.80 16.56
CA PHE A 227 -5.57 -3.64 17.72
C PHE A 227 -4.42 -4.59 18.07
N LEU A 228 -3.79 -5.20 17.06
CA LEU A 228 -2.66 -6.12 17.26
C LEU A 228 -1.47 -5.44 17.90
N LEU A 229 -1.10 -4.25 17.40
CA LEU A 229 0.04 -3.52 17.95
C LEU A 229 -0.26 -2.99 19.37
N MET A 230 -1.50 -2.56 19.62
CA MET A 230 -1.91 -2.12 20.96
C MET A 230 -2.03 -3.28 21.94
N SER A 231 -2.35 -4.50 21.51
CA SER A 231 -2.42 -5.65 22.40
C SER A 231 -1.06 -5.96 23.03
N ILE A 232 0.04 -5.74 22.30
CA ILE A 232 1.42 -5.90 22.79
C ILE A 232 1.71 -4.89 23.91
N ASP A 233 1.34 -3.63 23.71
CA ASP A 233 1.47 -2.60 24.75
C ASP A 233 0.64 -2.93 25.99
N LYS A 234 -0.62 -3.36 25.80
CA LYS A 234 -1.51 -3.75 26.91
C LYS A 234 -1.00 -4.95 27.68
N PHE A 235 -0.42 -5.92 26.99
CA PHE A 235 0.24 -7.04 27.65
C PHE A 235 1.47 -6.59 28.46
N ASN A 236 2.26 -5.64 27.93
CA ASN A 236 3.45 -5.11 28.61
C ASN A 236 3.11 -4.32 29.90
N VAL A 237 1.93 -3.71 30.00
CA VAL A 237 1.45 -3.02 31.22
C VAL A 237 0.57 -3.91 32.10
N ASP A 238 0.70 -5.23 31.97
CA ASP A 238 -0.06 -6.26 32.69
C ASP A 238 -1.59 -6.22 32.47
N GLU A 239 -2.13 -5.47 31.50
CA GLU A 239 -3.56 -5.47 31.12
C GLU A 239 -3.91 -6.67 30.22
N VAL A 240 -3.54 -7.89 30.64
CA VAL A 240 -3.63 -9.13 29.84
C VAL A 240 -5.05 -9.43 29.34
N GLY A 241 -6.08 -9.21 30.17
CA GLY A 241 -7.47 -9.43 29.76
C GLY A 241 -7.95 -8.50 28.63
N ILE A 242 -7.44 -7.26 28.61
CA ILE A 242 -7.68 -6.30 27.52
C ILE A 242 -6.87 -6.70 26.28
N ALA A 243 -5.61 -7.14 26.46
CA ALA A 243 -4.77 -7.59 25.37
C ALA A 243 -5.38 -8.81 24.62
N ILE A 244 -5.97 -9.76 25.35
CA ILE A 244 -6.72 -10.89 24.76
C ILE A 244 -7.95 -10.40 24.01
N GLY A 245 -8.74 -9.51 24.61
CA GLY A 245 -9.91 -8.92 23.94
C GLY A 245 -9.55 -8.19 22.65
N MET A 246 -8.44 -7.46 22.63
CA MET A 246 -7.90 -6.84 21.42
C MET A 246 -7.52 -7.89 20.37
N LEU A 247 -6.86 -8.99 20.73
CA LEU A 247 -6.54 -10.07 19.78
C LEU A 247 -7.78 -10.73 19.19
N ASP A 248 -8.85 -10.90 19.96
CA ASP A 248 -10.11 -11.44 19.45
C ASP A 248 -10.71 -10.51 18.37
N GLU A 249 -10.62 -9.19 18.56
CA GLU A 249 -11.01 -8.21 17.54
C GLU A 249 -10.10 -8.22 16.32
N VAL A 250 -8.78 -8.43 16.49
CA VAL A 250 -7.86 -8.61 15.35
C VAL A 250 -8.31 -9.77 14.46
N ILE A 251 -8.73 -10.89 15.06
CA ILE A 251 -9.22 -12.06 14.33
C ILE A 251 -10.49 -11.70 13.56
N ASN A 252 -11.41 -10.93 14.15
CA ASN A 252 -12.63 -10.49 13.49
C ASN A 252 -12.32 -9.59 12.28
N GLU A 253 -11.44 -8.59 12.44
CA GLU A 253 -11.05 -7.68 11.36
C GLU A 253 -10.30 -8.40 10.23
N PHE A 254 -9.32 -9.25 10.55
CA PHE A 254 -8.56 -9.98 9.54
C PHE A 254 -9.36 -11.10 8.86
N SER A 255 -10.44 -11.59 9.49
CA SER A 255 -11.34 -12.57 8.87
C SER A 255 -12.06 -12.04 7.61
N ILE A 256 -12.11 -10.72 7.42
CA ILE A 256 -12.63 -10.07 6.22
C ILE A 256 -11.66 -10.25 5.03
N ILE A 257 -10.38 -10.51 5.30
CA ILE A 257 -9.30 -10.59 4.31
C ILE A 257 -8.88 -12.04 4.06
N ILE A 258 -8.72 -12.83 5.13
CA ILE A 258 -8.27 -14.22 5.09
C ILE A 258 -9.23 -15.12 5.89
N PRO A 259 -9.36 -16.42 5.54
CA PRO A 259 -10.25 -17.32 6.29
C PRO A 259 -9.87 -17.39 7.77
N ARG A 260 -10.86 -17.31 8.67
CA ARG A 260 -10.63 -17.30 10.13
C ARG A 260 -9.78 -18.48 10.60
N GLU A 261 -9.93 -19.63 9.95
CA GLU A 261 -9.17 -20.85 10.25
C GLU A 261 -7.66 -20.69 10.07
N THR A 262 -7.21 -19.80 9.18
CA THR A 262 -5.78 -19.55 8.99
C THR A 262 -5.14 -18.84 10.18
N ILE A 263 -5.94 -18.06 10.92
CA ILE A 263 -5.51 -17.30 12.09
C ILE A 263 -5.69 -18.13 13.36
N THR A 264 -6.77 -18.92 13.45
CA THR A 264 -7.13 -19.64 14.68
C THR A 264 -6.56 -21.05 14.77
N LYS A 265 -6.20 -21.71 13.65
CA LYS A 265 -5.61 -23.06 13.69
C LYS A 265 -4.15 -23.02 14.12
N THR A 266 -3.95 -23.13 15.42
CA THR A 266 -2.65 -23.35 16.03
C THR A 266 -2.20 -24.80 15.78
N LEU A 267 -1.06 -25.00 15.11
CA LEU A 267 -0.36 -26.30 15.09
C LEU A 267 -0.05 -26.81 16.51
N LEU A 268 0.00 -25.89 17.48
CA LEU A 268 0.27 -26.11 18.90
C LEU A 268 -0.95 -26.61 19.71
N GLU A 269 -2.18 -26.52 19.20
CA GLU A 269 -3.38 -27.00 19.93
C GLU A 269 -3.57 -28.53 19.82
N LYS A 270 -2.80 -29.21 18.95
CA LYS A 270 -2.99 -30.65 18.65
C LYS A 270 -2.37 -31.63 19.66
N GLU A 271 -1.69 -31.17 20.70
CA GLU A 271 -1.10 -32.08 21.70
C GLU A 271 -2.04 -32.44 22.87
N SER A 272 -3.27 -31.93 22.93
CA SER A 272 -4.20 -32.25 24.02
C SER A 272 -5.27 -33.31 23.71
N SER A 273 -5.38 -33.82 22.48
CA SER A 273 -6.32 -34.91 22.16
C SER A 273 -5.59 -36.23 21.93
N SER A 274 -5.37 -36.98 23.01
CA SER A 274 -4.97 -38.38 22.94
C SER A 274 -6.15 -39.25 22.50
N LYS A 275 -5.95 -40.05 21.43
CA LYS A 275 -6.38 -41.46 21.28
C LYS A 275 -6.08 -41.97 19.86
N PHE A 276 -5.06 -42.84 19.80
CA PHE A 276 -4.86 -43.96 18.88
C PHE A 276 -5.47 -43.92 17.47
N SER A 277 -4.58 -43.82 16.47
CA SER A 277 -4.65 -44.65 15.26
C SER A 277 -3.23 -44.83 14.71
N LYS A 278 -2.59 -45.95 15.10
CA LYS A 278 -1.33 -46.44 14.54
C LYS A 278 -1.59 -47.06 13.16
N SER A 279 -1.75 -46.24 12.10
CA SER A 279 -1.59 -46.72 10.72
C SER A 279 -1.31 -45.64 9.65
N GLY A 280 -1.06 -44.38 10.03
CA GLY A 280 -0.86 -43.28 9.06
C GLY A 280 0.57 -42.74 8.92
N LEU A 281 1.54 -43.26 9.66
CA LEU A 281 2.85 -42.61 9.88
C LEU A 281 3.87 -42.76 8.74
N LEU A 282 3.53 -43.45 7.65
CA LEU A 282 4.46 -43.67 6.52
C LEU A 282 4.10 -42.94 5.22
N LYS A 283 2.98 -42.20 5.14
CA LYS A 283 2.59 -41.45 3.92
C LYS A 283 2.72 -39.92 4.01
N ARG A 284 3.25 -39.38 5.12
CA ARG A 284 3.34 -37.91 5.34
C ARG A 284 4.72 -37.28 5.12
N LYS A 285 5.79 -38.07 4.95
CA LYS A 285 7.11 -37.52 4.64
C LYS A 285 7.24 -37.01 3.19
N ASP A 286 6.43 -37.52 2.27
CA ASP A 286 6.48 -37.13 0.85
C ASP A 286 5.68 -35.87 0.50
N LEU A 287 4.76 -35.45 1.37
CA LEU A 287 3.96 -34.22 1.17
C LEU A 287 4.64 -32.95 1.66
N ILE A 288 5.69 -33.07 2.48
CA ILE A 288 6.35 -31.91 3.12
C ILE A 288 7.72 -31.60 2.46
N LYS A 289 8.39 -32.58 1.85
CA LYS A 289 9.63 -32.33 1.08
C LYS A 289 9.40 -31.74 -0.31
N SER A 290 8.17 -31.78 -0.85
CA SER A 290 7.85 -31.23 -2.18
C SER A 290 7.31 -29.80 -2.18
N LYS A 291 7.09 -29.16 -1.02
CA LYS A 291 6.55 -27.78 -0.93
C LYS A 291 7.43 -26.77 -0.21
N LEU A 292 8.65 -27.17 0.19
CA LEU A 292 9.63 -26.31 0.88
C LEU A 292 10.96 -26.24 0.12
N HIS A 293 10.95 -26.48 -1.18
CA HIS A 293 12.01 -26.03 -2.07
C HIS A 293 11.65 -24.66 -2.63
N HIS A 294 12.45 -23.66 -2.23
CA HIS A 294 12.55 -22.35 -2.84
C HIS A 294 12.47 -22.44 -4.37
N THR A 295 11.31 -22.07 -4.90
CA THR A 295 11.17 -21.62 -6.27
C THR A 295 10.67 -20.20 -6.21
N SER A 296 11.63 -19.26 -6.21
CA SER A 296 11.38 -17.92 -6.70
C SER A 296 10.72 -18.04 -8.08
N ASN A 297 9.63 -17.32 -8.31
CA ASN A 297 8.78 -17.33 -9.51
C ASN A 297 7.74 -18.46 -9.56
N LYS A 298 6.56 -18.28 -8.92
CA LYS A 298 5.21 -18.67 -9.43
C LYS A 298 4.06 -18.69 -8.40
N SER A 299 4.12 -18.04 -7.24
CA SER A 299 2.98 -18.00 -6.30
C SER A 299 1.92 -16.91 -6.56
N SER A 300 2.13 -15.96 -7.49
CA SER A 300 1.15 -14.89 -7.76
C SER A 300 -0.02 -15.28 -8.68
N LYS A 301 -0.12 -16.54 -9.14
CA LYS A 301 -1.12 -16.96 -10.16
C LYS A 301 -2.28 -17.83 -9.65
N LEU A 302 -2.39 -18.11 -8.35
CA LEU A 302 -3.43 -19.01 -7.83
C LEU A 302 -4.54 -18.36 -6.98
N LEU A 303 -4.59 -17.02 -6.89
CA LEU A 303 -5.69 -16.29 -6.24
C LEU A 303 -6.19 -15.09 -7.05
N THR A 304 -6.07 -15.14 -8.38
CA THR A 304 -6.54 -14.07 -9.28
C THR A 304 -7.94 -14.30 -9.86
N ASN A 305 -8.72 -15.25 -9.33
CA ASN A 305 -10.08 -15.52 -9.79
C ASN A 305 -11.08 -15.54 -8.63
N ASN A 306 -11.59 -14.36 -8.29
CA ASN A 306 -13.02 -14.06 -8.13
C ASN A 306 -13.16 -12.56 -7.76
N GLY A 307 -14.00 -11.85 -8.50
CA GLY A 307 -14.15 -10.40 -8.40
C GLY A 307 -14.68 -9.95 -7.03
N SER A 308 -13.85 -9.22 -6.28
CA SER A 308 -14.22 -8.08 -5.42
C SER A 308 -12.97 -7.59 -4.68
N HIS A 309 -12.60 -6.32 -4.92
CA HIS A 309 -11.70 -5.48 -4.12
C HIS A 309 -10.63 -6.19 -3.26
N THR A 310 -9.51 -6.58 -3.88
CA THR A 310 -8.39 -7.20 -3.18
C THR A 310 -7.49 -6.17 -2.49
N LEU A 311 -6.97 -6.53 -1.32
CA LEU A 311 -5.92 -5.78 -0.61
C LEU A 311 -4.68 -5.61 -1.53
N LEU A 312 -3.89 -4.55 -1.35
CA LEU A 312 -2.63 -4.38 -2.08
C LEU A 312 -1.72 -5.60 -1.83
N PRO A 313 -1.07 -6.17 -2.87
CA PRO A 313 -0.24 -7.38 -2.73
C PRO A 313 0.79 -7.27 -1.61
N VAL A 314 1.55 -6.18 -1.56
CA VAL A 314 2.55 -5.95 -0.50
C VAL A 314 1.96 -5.96 0.92
N LEU A 315 0.73 -5.47 1.12
CA LEU A 315 0.08 -5.52 2.44
C LEU A 315 -0.40 -6.94 2.77
N PHE A 316 -0.81 -7.69 1.75
CA PHE A 316 -1.17 -9.09 1.90
C PHE A 316 0.05 -9.95 2.25
N ASP A 317 1.21 -9.66 1.66
CA ASP A 317 2.48 -10.31 2.02
C ASP A 317 2.86 -10.01 3.47
N VAL A 318 2.78 -8.74 3.88
CA VAL A 318 3.01 -8.35 5.30
C VAL A 318 2.05 -9.06 6.25
N LEU A 319 0.77 -9.18 5.88
CA LEU A 319 -0.23 -9.89 6.67
C LEU A 319 0.18 -11.36 6.89
N ASN A 320 0.52 -12.08 5.81
CA ASN A 320 0.80 -13.51 5.87
C ASN A 320 2.18 -13.83 6.45
N ASP A 321 3.21 -13.06 6.10
CA ASP A 321 4.59 -13.37 6.46
C ASP A 321 4.98 -12.86 7.83
N PHE A 322 4.18 -11.98 8.44
CA PHE A 322 4.51 -11.38 9.73
C PHE A 322 3.32 -11.31 10.68
N LEU A 323 2.23 -10.62 10.31
CA LEU A 323 1.16 -10.31 11.27
C LEU A 323 0.39 -11.56 11.71
N VAL A 324 0.08 -12.49 10.79
CA VAL A 324 -0.58 -13.77 11.12
C VAL A 324 0.29 -14.65 12.03
N PRO A 325 1.56 -14.93 11.71
CA PRO A 325 2.46 -15.61 12.64
C PRO A 325 2.54 -14.95 14.02
N LEU A 326 2.56 -13.61 14.06
CA LEU A 326 2.59 -12.86 15.31
C LEU A 326 1.32 -13.04 16.13
N ILE A 327 0.13 -12.98 15.53
CA ILE A 327 -1.15 -13.23 16.22
C ILE A 327 -1.16 -14.61 16.85
N VAL A 328 -0.75 -15.64 16.09
CA VAL A 328 -0.70 -17.02 16.56
C VAL A 328 0.20 -17.14 17.80
N LEU A 329 1.37 -16.51 17.75
CA LEU A 329 2.32 -16.51 18.86
C LEU A 329 1.78 -15.76 20.09
N LEU A 330 1.26 -14.54 19.90
CA LEU A 330 0.73 -13.72 21.00
C LEU A 330 -0.48 -14.35 21.66
N ARG A 331 -1.39 -14.95 20.88
CA ARG A 331 -2.55 -15.65 21.43
C ARG A 331 -2.14 -16.77 22.37
N TYR A 332 -1.15 -17.58 21.97
CA TYR A 332 -0.60 -18.62 22.83
C TYR A 332 0.00 -18.06 24.12
N VAL A 333 0.82 -17.00 24.01
CA VAL A 333 1.48 -16.38 25.16
C VAL A 333 0.46 -15.74 26.11
N TYR A 334 -0.47 -14.93 25.61
CA TYR A 334 -1.42 -14.20 26.44
C TYR A 334 -2.38 -15.13 27.16
N GLN A 335 -2.92 -16.14 26.46
CA GLN A 335 -3.81 -17.13 27.07
C GLN A 335 -3.08 -17.89 28.18
N ARG A 336 -1.87 -18.40 27.89
CA ARG A 336 -1.09 -19.15 28.89
C ARG A 336 -0.73 -18.30 30.11
N THR A 337 -0.41 -17.01 29.92
CA THR A 337 -0.13 -16.08 31.02
C THR A 337 -1.38 -15.77 31.82
N ASN A 338 -2.52 -15.55 31.15
CA ASN A 338 -3.77 -15.24 31.84
C ASN A 338 -4.31 -16.42 32.64
N ASP A 339 -4.22 -17.63 32.09
CA ASP A 339 -4.73 -18.85 32.72
C ASP A 339 -3.85 -19.35 33.88
N LYS A 340 -2.59 -18.88 33.98
CA LYS A 340 -1.62 -19.38 34.97
C LYS A 340 -1.11 -18.32 35.95
N VAL A 341 -1.15 -17.04 35.59
CA VAL A 341 -0.50 -15.97 36.35
C VAL A 341 -1.48 -14.87 36.73
N THR A 342 -2.15 -14.25 35.76
CA THR A 342 -2.88 -12.99 36.00
C THR A 342 -4.36 -13.16 36.28
N PHE A 343 -5.01 -14.18 35.72
CA PHE A 343 -6.44 -14.49 35.90
C PHE A 343 -7.38 -13.28 35.69
N LYS A 344 -7.03 -12.36 34.79
CA LYS A 344 -7.82 -11.15 34.52
C LYS A 344 -9.03 -11.50 33.64
N PRO A 345 -10.21 -10.89 33.89
CA PRO A 345 -11.37 -11.08 33.02
C PRO A 345 -11.05 -10.55 31.62
N VAL A 346 -11.49 -11.28 30.59
CA VAL A 346 -11.31 -10.89 29.19
C VAL A 346 -12.35 -9.84 28.83
N GLU A 347 -11.89 -8.68 28.38
CA GLU A 347 -12.76 -7.60 27.91
C GLU A 347 -13.34 -7.94 26.54
N LYS A 348 -14.66 -7.82 26.39
CA LYS A 348 -15.38 -8.12 25.14
C LYS A 348 -16.09 -6.90 24.57
N ASN A 349 -16.16 -5.79 25.32
CA ASN A 349 -16.79 -4.57 24.86
C ASN A 349 -15.87 -3.80 23.91
N ILE A 350 -16.25 -3.77 22.63
CA ILE A 350 -15.53 -3.09 21.56
C ILE A 350 -15.34 -1.60 21.85
N GLU A 351 -16.30 -0.92 22.49
CA GLU A 351 -16.19 0.51 22.79
C GLU A 351 -15.10 0.78 23.83
N VAL A 352 -14.99 -0.10 24.83
CA VAL A 352 -13.92 -0.05 25.82
C VAL A 352 -12.57 -0.28 25.15
N LEU A 353 -12.47 -1.27 24.25
CA LEU A 353 -11.23 -1.53 23.50
C LEU A 353 -10.86 -0.34 22.60
N LYS A 354 -11.83 0.27 21.92
CA LYS A 354 -11.63 1.46 21.07
C LYS A 354 -11.20 2.69 21.87
N SER A 355 -11.68 2.84 23.10
CA SER A 355 -11.27 3.96 23.99
C SER A 355 -9.78 3.93 24.34
N LYS A 356 -9.12 2.77 24.18
CA LYS A 356 -7.68 2.59 24.46
C LYS A 356 -6.80 2.83 23.24
N LEU A 357 -7.38 3.11 22.07
CA LEU A 357 -6.61 3.36 20.86
C LEU A 357 -5.91 4.72 20.91
N PRO A 358 -4.70 4.83 20.33
CA PRO A 358 -3.96 6.06 20.37
C PRO A 358 -4.48 7.06 19.33
N LEU A 359 -4.16 8.34 19.54
CA LEU A 359 -4.38 9.36 18.52
C LEU A 359 -3.47 9.11 17.31
N GLY A 360 -4.08 9.10 16.12
CA GLY A 360 -3.38 8.84 14.86
C GLY A 360 -2.35 9.90 14.50
N LYS A 361 -1.27 9.47 13.84
CA LYS A 361 -0.27 10.33 13.23
C LYS A 361 -0.19 10.03 11.73
N SER A 362 -0.55 11.00 10.89
CA SER A 362 -0.52 10.87 9.43
C SER A 362 0.63 11.70 8.86
N PRO A 363 1.78 11.09 8.51
CA PRO A 363 2.84 11.81 7.84
C PRO A 363 2.34 12.33 6.48
N LYS A 364 2.35 13.65 6.32
CA LYS A 364 1.98 14.30 5.06
C LYS A 364 3.19 14.38 4.14
N MET A 365 2.98 14.11 2.88
CA MET A 365 3.99 14.16 1.84
C MET A 365 3.84 15.44 1.03
N LYS A 366 4.95 16.13 0.77
CA LYS A 366 5.00 17.14 -0.29
C LYS A 366 5.43 16.46 -1.59
N GLY A 367 4.69 16.72 -2.67
CA GLY A 367 5.08 16.33 -4.02
C GLY A 367 6.39 17.01 -4.42
N GLU A 368 7.08 16.43 -5.40
CA GLU A 368 8.23 17.09 -6.01
C GLU A 368 7.77 18.29 -6.84
N GLN A 369 8.53 19.38 -6.82
CA GLN A 369 8.17 20.56 -7.60
C GLN A 369 8.48 20.31 -9.08
N TRP A 370 7.44 20.34 -9.90
CA TRP A 370 7.54 20.33 -11.36
C TRP A 370 7.48 21.74 -11.89
N ILE A 371 8.33 22.04 -12.86
CA ILE A 371 8.42 23.33 -13.53
C ILE A 371 8.45 23.07 -15.02
N PHE A 372 7.69 23.85 -15.78
CA PHE A 372 7.79 23.88 -17.22
C PHE A 372 8.83 24.92 -17.63
N ASN A 373 9.95 24.48 -18.20
CA ASN A 373 10.99 25.38 -18.70
C ASN A 373 11.62 24.85 -19.99
N HIS A 374 11.92 25.75 -20.93
CA HIS A 374 12.49 25.43 -22.25
C HIS A 374 11.69 24.33 -22.99
N GLY A 375 10.36 24.43 -22.95
CA GLY A 375 9.46 23.49 -23.62
C GLY A 375 9.40 22.09 -23.02
N LYS A 376 9.91 21.88 -21.80
CA LYS A 376 9.88 20.58 -21.11
C LYS A 376 9.51 20.71 -19.64
N LEU A 377 8.64 19.81 -19.17
CA LEU A 377 8.38 19.55 -17.77
C LEU A 377 9.57 18.84 -17.14
N LYS A 378 10.13 19.44 -16.10
CA LYS A 378 11.24 18.88 -15.33
C LYS A 378 10.99 19.05 -13.84
N THR A 379 11.59 18.17 -13.05
CA THR A 379 11.65 18.36 -11.61
C THR A 379 12.77 19.32 -11.24
N GLU A 380 12.61 20.08 -10.15
CA GLU A 380 13.63 21.02 -9.66
C GLU A 380 14.98 20.32 -9.34
N SER A 381 14.92 19.06 -8.88
CA SER A 381 16.12 18.24 -8.63
C SER A 381 16.94 17.97 -9.91
N SER A 382 16.27 17.85 -11.05
CA SER A 382 16.89 17.62 -12.36
C SER A 382 17.50 18.89 -12.97
N GLN A 383 17.13 20.08 -12.48
CA GLN A 383 17.76 21.34 -12.90
C GLN A 383 19.11 21.55 -12.22
N LYS A 384 19.24 21.19 -10.93
CA LYS A 384 20.48 21.33 -10.15
C LYS A 384 21.61 20.40 -10.60
N SER A 385 21.32 19.34 -11.36
CA SER A 385 22.33 18.44 -11.93
C SER A 385 22.88 18.92 -13.29
N ASN A 386 22.24 19.91 -13.91
CA ASN A 386 22.63 20.46 -15.22
C ASN A 386 23.10 21.93 -15.14
N SER A 387 23.15 22.48 -13.93
CA SER A 387 23.80 23.75 -13.56
C SER A 387 25.10 23.44 -12.84
#